data_AF-A0A0D9NKX7-F1
#
_entry.id   AF-A0A0D9NKX7-F1
#
_cell.length_a   1.000
_cell.length_b   1.000
_cell.length_c   1.000
_cell.angle_alpha   90.00
_cell.angle_beta   90.00
_cell.angle_gamma   90.00
#
_symmetry.space_group_name_H-M   'P 1'
#
loop_
_entity.id
_entity.type
_entity.pdbx_description
1 polymer ?
#
loop_
_entity_poly.entity_id
_entity_poly.type
_entity_poly.pdbx_seq_one_letter_code
_entity_poly.pdbx_strand_id
1 'polypeptide(L)'
;MTIEQRARIRSDLDLRYLQQADVVGVTKTGLARRLELLRRIRCKVLLCGKAGEVLEAHILTAPLPSLEHTILIGDHLQFRPQIQNYELQSTNPPGWQYSLDTS
;
A
#
# COMPACT_ATOMS: atom_id res chain seq x y z
N MET A 1 0.51 32.86 -6.88
CA MET A 1 0.36 31.59 -6.14
C MET A 1 1.31 30.56 -6.73
N THR A 2 2.30 30.10 -5.98
CA THR A 2 3.33 29.16 -6.44
C THR A 2 2.78 27.74 -6.57
N ILE A 3 3.46 26.87 -7.33
CA ILE A 3 3.06 25.46 -7.54
C ILE A 3 2.95 24.72 -6.19
N GLU A 4 3.91 24.95 -5.29
CA GLU A 4 3.90 24.35 -3.94
C GLU A 4 2.70 24.79 -3.10
N GLN A 5 2.35 26.08 -3.16
CA GLN A 5 1.16 26.59 -2.46
C GLN A 5 -0.11 25.89 -2.97
N ARG A 6 -0.23 25.66 -4.28
CA ARG A 6 -1.38 24.93 -4.85
C ARG A 6 -1.43 23.48 -4.33
N ALA A 7 -0.29 22.80 -4.30
CA ALA A 7 -0.20 21.42 -3.84
C ALA A 7 -0.58 21.27 -2.36
N ARG A 8 -0.15 22.20 -1.51
CA ARG A 8 -0.53 22.22 -0.09
C ARG A 8 -2.03 22.42 0.09
N ILE A 9 -2.61 23.43 -0.57
CA ILE A 9 -4.06 23.69 -0.52
C ILE A 9 -4.83 22.45 -0.97
N ARG A 10 -4.40 21.79 -2.05
CA ARG A 10 -5.05 20.57 -2.53
C ARG A 10 -4.97 19.43 -1.52
N SER A 11 -3.80 19.22 -0.93
CA SER A 11 -3.58 18.20 0.10
C SER A 11 -4.47 18.40 1.33
N ASP A 12 -4.62 19.65 1.78
CA ASP A 12 -5.48 19.98 2.92
C ASP A 12 -6.96 19.81 2.60
N LEU A 13 -7.39 20.10 1.37
CA LEU A 13 -8.75 19.82 0.91
C LEU A 13 -9.00 18.31 0.84
N ASP A 14 -8.09 17.55 0.23
CA ASP A 14 -8.18 16.10 0.14
C ASP A 14 -8.27 15.48 1.54
N LEU A 15 -7.47 15.94 2.51
CA LEU A 15 -7.55 15.47 3.90
C LEU A 15 -8.93 15.69 4.52
N ARG A 16 -9.54 16.87 4.34
CA ARG A 16 -10.87 17.16 4.88
C ARG A 16 -11.92 16.23 4.33
N TYR A 17 -11.91 15.96 3.03
CA TYR A 17 -12.84 15.02 2.41
C TYR A 17 -12.62 13.59 2.90
N LEU A 18 -11.36 13.16 3.00
CA LEU A 18 -11.03 11.81 3.43
C LEU A 18 -11.34 11.56 4.91
N GLN A 19 -11.26 12.57 5.77
CA GLN A 19 -11.67 12.47 7.18
C GLN A 19 -13.18 12.34 7.38
N GLN A 20 -13.98 12.77 6.39
CA GLN A 20 -15.44 12.67 6.42
C GLN A 20 -15.97 11.40 5.74
N ALA A 21 -15.12 10.70 4.98
CA ALA A 21 -15.50 9.49 4.28
C ALA A 21 -15.55 8.29 5.23
N ASP A 22 -16.61 7.50 5.13
CA ASP A 22 -16.71 6.21 5.85
C ASP A 22 -15.76 5.15 5.27
N VAL A 23 -15.53 5.21 3.95
CA VAL A 23 -14.67 4.27 3.22
C VAL A 23 -13.77 5.03 2.27
N VAL A 24 -12.47 4.73 2.33
CA VAL A 24 -11.45 5.27 1.42
C VAL A 24 -10.86 4.14 0.59
N GLY A 25 -11.13 4.16 -0.71
CA GLY A 25 -10.51 3.25 -1.67
C GLY A 25 -9.16 3.79 -2.16
N VAL A 26 -8.11 2.96 -2.13
CA VAL A 26 -6.79 3.31 -2.65
C VAL A 26 -6.10 2.10 -3.27
N THR A 27 -5.33 2.30 -4.34
CA THR A 27 -4.46 1.26 -4.89
C THR A 27 -3.20 1.09 -4.05
N LYS A 28 -2.53 -0.06 -4.13
CA LYS A 28 -1.25 -0.32 -3.43
C LYS A 28 -0.22 0.80 -3.66
N THR A 29 -0.06 1.22 -4.92
CA THR A 29 0.83 2.31 -5.32
C THR A 29 0.31 3.68 -4.89
N GLY A 30 -1.01 3.87 -4.88
CA GLY A 30 -1.65 5.09 -4.38
C GLY A 30 -1.40 5.31 -2.89
N LEU A 31 -1.45 4.23 -2.10
CA LEU A 31 -1.13 4.24 -0.67
C LEU A 31 0.32 4.68 -0.44
N ALA A 32 1.27 4.02 -1.11
CA ALA A 32 2.69 4.38 -1.00
C ALA A 32 2.96 5.84 -1.39
N ARG A 33 2.35 6.33 -2.48
CA ARG A 33 2.53 7.71 -2.97
C ARG A 33 1.91 8.78 -2.08
N ARG A 34 0.89 8.44 -1.29
CA ARG A 34 0.13 9.40 -0.45
C ARG A 34 0.19 9.03 1.02
N LEU A 35 1.20 8.27 1.43
CA LEU A 35 1.32 7.73 2.78
C LEU A 35 1.25 8.83 3.83
N GLU A 36 1.93 9.96 3.61
CA GLU A 36 1.91 11.10 4.54
C GLU A 36 0.53 11.73 4.72
N LEU A 37 -0.28 11.80 3.66
CA LEU A 37 -1.66 12.27 3.77
C LEU A 37 -2.51 11.24 4.52
N LEU A 38 -2.40 9.96 4.15
CA LEU A 38 -3.20 8.88 4.71
C LEU A 38 -2.85 8.61 6.18
N ARG A 39 -1.61 8.86 6.61
CA ARG A 39 -1.21 8.83 8.04
C ARG A 39 -1.96 9.84 8.91
N ARG A 40 -2.49 10.91 8.30
CA ARG A 40 -3.26 11.97 8.99
C ARG A 40 -4.75 11.64 9.10
N ILE A 41 -5.23 10.58 8.44
CA ILE A 41 -6.60 10.10 8.61
C ILE A 41 -6.66 9.11 9.78
N ARG A 42 -7.79 9.06 10.49
CA ARG A 42 -8.01 8.09 11.58
C ARG A 42 -8.69 6.83 11.05
N CYS A 43 -7.93 6.05 10.29
CA CYS A 43 -8.40 4.77 9.77
C CYS A 43 -8.08 3.63 10.74
N LYS A 44 -9.12 2.96 11.25
CA LYS A 44 -8.99 1.86 12.21
C LYS A 44 -8.85 0.49 11.56
N VAL A 45 -9.37 0.31 10.34
CA VAL A 45 -9.42 -0.99 9.67
C VAL A 45 -8.91 -0.86 8.25
N LEU A 46 -7.90 -1.67 7.91
CA LEU A 46 -7.36 -1.77 6.56
C LEU A 46 -7.84 -3.08 5.93
N LEU A 47 -8.52 -2.99 4.80
CA LEU A 47 -8.89 -4.15 3.99
C LEU A 47 -8.01 -4.18 2.73
N CYS A 48 -7.20 -5.22 2.57
CA CYS A 48 -6.38 -5.44 1.40
C CYS A 48 -6.88 -6.66 0.62
N GLY A 49 -7.51 -6.41 -0.53
CA GLY A 49 -7.84 -7.47 -1.49
C GLY A 49 -6.64 -7.86 -2.33
N LYS A 50 -6.65 -9.11 -2.84
CA LYS A 50 -5.55 -9.72 -3.60
C LYS A 50 -4.22 -9.70 -2.85
N ALA A 51 -4.26 -9.95 -1.54
CA ALA A 51 -3.08 -9.87 -0.67
C ALA A 51 -1.93 -10.79 -1.12
N GLY A 52 -2.23 -11.95 -1.72
CA GLY A 52 -1.22 -12.85 -2.30
C GLY A 52 -0.43 -12.25 -3.47
N GLU A 53 -0.93 -11.19 -4.11
CA GLU A 53 -0.25 -10.44 -5.18
C GLU A 53 0.49 -9.20 -4.66
N VAL A 54 0.55 -8.99 -3.34
CA VAL A 54 1.16 -7.79 -2.75
C VAL A 54 2.51 -8.15 -2.16
N LEU A 55 3.55 -7.43 -2.57
CA LEU A 55 4.87 -7.56 -1.95
C LEU A 55 4.77 -7.27 -0.46
N GLU A 56 5.43 -8.09 0.36
CA GLU A 56 5.48 -7.93 1.82
C GLU A 56 5.91 -6.51 2.21
N ALA A 57 6.90 -5.94 1.51
CA ALA A 57 7.36 -4.57 1.72
C ALA A 57 6.22 -3.51 1.63
N HIS A 58 5.25 -3.70 0.73
CA HIS A 58 4.10 -2.80 0.63
C HIS A 58 3.10 -3.01 1.78
N ILE A 59 2.95 -4.24 2.28
CA ILE A 59 2.11 -4.53 3.45
C ILE A 59 2.75 -3.96 4.73
N LEU A 60 4.07 -4.10 4.90
CA LEU A 60 4.81 -3.60 6.06
C LEU A 60 4.87 -2.06 6.13
N THR A 61 4.80 -1.39 4.99
CA THR A 61 4.79 0.08 4.92
C THR A 61 3.39 0.70 4.94
N ALA A 62 2.35 -0.12 4.76
CA ALA A 62 0.95 0.27 4.85
C ALA A 62 0.42 0.67 6.24
N PRO A 63 0.97 0.25 7.41
CA PRO A 63 0.37 0.54 8.69
C PRO A 63 0.25 2.04 8.94
N LEU A 64 -0.98 2.46 9.20
CA LEU A 64 -1.30 3.82 9.61
C LEU A 64 -1.24 3.88 11.14
N PRO A 65 -0.84 5.00 11.76
CA PRO A 65 -0.70 5.10 13.22
C PRO A 65 -1.99 4.80 14.02
N SER A 66 -3.15 4.91 13.37
CA SER A 66 -4.48 4.69 13.96
C SER A 66 -5.06 3.30 13.68
N LEU A 67 -4.32 2.43 12.98
CA LEU A 67 -4.80 1.14 12.55
C LEU A 67 -4.91 0.17 13.74
N GLU A 68 -6.10 -0.39 13.93
CA GLU A 68 -6.42 -1.36 14.99
C GLU A 68 -6.53 -2.78 14.41
N HIS A 69 -6.97 -2.91 13.15
CA HIS A 69 -7.13 -4.19 12.46
C HIS A 69 -6.70 -4.14 10.98
N THR A 70 -6.09 -5.23 10.52
CA THR A 70 -5.77 -5.44 9.11
C THR A 70 -6.41 -6.74 8.65
N ILE A 71 -7.16 -6.69 7.56
CA ILE A 71 -7.80 -7.83 6.91
C ILE A 71 -7.14 -8.01 5.54
N LEU A 72 -6.43 -9.12 5.36
CA LEU A 72 -5.74 -9.47 4.12
C LEU A 72 -6.49 -10.61 3.45
N ILE A 73 -7.06 -10.36 2.27
CA ILE A 73 -7.78 -11.37 1.48
C ILE A 73 -6.98 -11.66 0.22
N GLY A 74 -6.49 -12.88 0.06
CA GLY A 74 -5.77 -13.31 -1.13
C GLY A 74 -5.62 -14.83 -1.19
N ASP A 75 -5.27 -15.33 -2.36
CA ASP A 75 -4.97 -16.74 -2.59
C ASP A 75 -3.48 -16.87 -2.94
N HIS A 76 -2.72 -17.52 -2.06
CA HIS A 76 -1.28 -17.72 -2.20
C HIS A 76 -0.91 -18.74 -3.28
N LEU A 77 -1.89 -19.53 -3.76
CA LEU A 77 -1.71 -20.51 -4.84
C LEU A 77 -2.08 -19.94 -6.22
N GLN A 78 -2.62 -18.73 -6.30
CA GLN A 78 -2.92 -18.05 -7.56
C GLN A 78 -1.73 -17.18 -8.00
N PHE A 79 -1.90 -15.86 -8.01
CA PHE A 79 -0.90 -14.92 -8.50
C PHE A 79 0.05 -14.51 -7.37
N ARG A 80 1.35 -14.53 -7.66
CA ARG A 80 2.43 -14.07 -6.77
C ARG A 80 2.70 -12.56 -6.91
N PRO A 81 3.35 -11.93 -5.93
CA PRO A 81 3.85 -10.58 -6.07
C PRO A 81 4.81 -10.45 -7.25
N GLN A 82 4.65 -9.40 -8.07
CA GLN A 82 5.53 -9.19 -9.23
C GLN A 82 6.78 -8.38 -8.86
N ILE A 83 7.93 -8.89 -9.29
CA ILE A 83 9.23 -8.25 -9.10
C ILE A 83 9.86 -7.99 -10.45
N GLN A 84 10.35 -6.77 -10.68
CA GLN A 84 10.94 -6.40 -11.97
C GLN A 84 12.31 -7.05 -12.20
N ASN A 85 13.08 -7.28 -11.14
CA ASN A 85 14.37 -7.95 -11.23
C ASN A 85 14.20 -9.49 -11.15
N TYR A 86 14.44 -10.17 -12.26
CA TYR A 86 14.39 -11.64 -12.35
C TYR A 86 15.42 -12.33 -11.44
N GLU A 87 16.55 -11.69 -11.14
CA GLU A 87 17.57 -12.23 -10.21
C GLU A 87 17.09 -12.33 -8.75
N LEU A 88 15.97 -11.69 -8.41
CA LEU A 88 15.39 -11.71 -7.07
C LEU A 88 14.15 -12.59 -6.96
N GLN A 89 13.70 -13.18 -8.07
CA GLN A 89 12.50 -14.02 -8.12
C GLN A 89 12.83 -15.47 -7.72
N SER A 90 11.90 -16.11 -7.03
CA SER A 90 11.94 -17.52 -6.60
C SER A 90 11.98 -18.50 -7.78
N THR A 91 11.55 -18.08 -8.97
CA THR A 91 11.64 -18.90 -10.19
C THR A 91 13.03 -18.94 -10.81
N ASN A 92 13.95 -18.08 -10.37
CA ASN A 92 15.31 -18.00 -10.91
C ASN A 92 16.32 -18.62 -9.92
N PRO A 93 17.24 -19.52 -10.34
CA PRO A 93 18.17 -20.17 -9.41
C PRO A 93 19.00 -19.24 -8.53
N PRO A 94 19.58 -18.11 -9.02
CA PRO A 94 20.25 -17.13 -8.16
C PRO A 94 19.30 -16.44 -7.16
N GLY A 95 18.02 -16.36 -7.50
CA GLY A 95 16.98 -15.70 -6.72
C GLY A 95 16.43 -16.55 -5.58
N TRP A 96 16.70 -17.85 -5.53
CA TRP A 96 16.22 -18.76 -4.48
C TRP A 96 16.60 -18.32 -3.07
N GLN A 97 17.78 -17.71 -2.91
CA GLN A 97 18.24 -17.19 -1.62
C GLN A 97 17.42 -15.99 -1.12
N TYR A 98 16.70 -15.29 -2.01
CA TYR A 98 15.91 -14.12 -1.67
C TYR A 98 14.41 -14.42 -1.70
N SER A 99 13.94 -15.04 -2.80
CA SER A 99 12.53 -15.44 -3.02
C SER A 99 11.52 -14.33 -2.70
N LEU A 100 11.82 -13.08 -3.09
CA LEU A 100 11.07 -11.89 -2.67
C LEU A 100 9.62 -11.84 -3.20
N ASP A 101 9.30 -12.66 -4.19
CA ASP A 101 7.97 -12.88 -4.79
C ASP A 101 7.24 -14.06 -4.12
N THR A 102 7.72 -14.52 -2.97
CA THR A 102 7.02 -15.46 -2.11
C THR A 102 6.65 -14.73 -0.83
N SER A 103 5.36 -14.77 -0.48
CA SER A 103 4.83 -14.21 0.77
C SER A 103 4.51 -15.32 1.75
#